data_AF-W1S188-F1
#
_entry.id   AF-W1S188-F1
#
_cell.length_a   1.000
_cell.length_b   1.000
_cell.length_c   1.000
_cell.angle_alpha   90.00
_cell.angle_beta   90.00
_cell.angle_gamma   90.00
#
_symmetry.space_group_name_H-M   'P 1'
#
loop_
_entity.id
_entity.type
_entity.pdbx_description
1 polymer ?
#
loop_
_entity_poly.entity_id
_entity_poly.type
_entity_poly.pdbx_seq_one_letter_code
_entity_poly.pdbx_strand_id
1 'polypeptide(L)'
;MTMTLATTAEEAFARYEAAFNEDRLIQDNWHEERDGRNLACALGVLGEEVDGPAACPADVMPRWLAKMVPWFFDRMEFDDARQWGLEFYAELKRLGGKVPFDVIYRWHADHVTTLAIEVSEERKRDPEPHRKLQSLHRRALAGDRAPVEEWRAILRDAGADAYADADADATRRARMTRLARGMVECLKAVLVLDAG
;
A
#
# COMPACT_ATOMS: atom_id res chain seq x y z
N MET A 1 9.86 16.42 -23.50
CA MET A 1 10.85 16.57 -22.42
C MET A 1 10.76 15.32 -21.59
N THR A 2 11.85 14.57 -21.45
CA THR A 2 11.90 13.34 -20.63
C THR A 2 11.65 13.70 -19.18
N MET A 3 10.64 13.10 -18.55
CA MET A 3 10.36 13.25 -17.13
C MET A 3 11.38 12.43 -16.34
N THR A 4 12.36 13.10 -15.73
CA THR A 4 13.40 12.49 -14.89
C THR A 4 12.79 11.85 -13.65
N LEU A 5 13.47 10.89 -13.02
CA LEU A 5 13.04 10.32 -11.73
C LEU A 5 12.84 11.38 -10.63
N ALA A 6 11.77 11.23 -9.84
CA ALA A 6 11.54 12.00 -8.64
C ALA A 6 12.60 11.66 -7.57
N THR A 7 13.13 12.67 -6.92
CA THR A 7 14.23 12.50 -5.94
C THR A 7 13.79 12.70 -4.50
N THR A 8 12.59 13.23 -4.28
CA THR A 8 12.02 13.45 -2.95
C THR A 8 10.54 13.07 -2.89
N ALA A 9 10.03 12.77 -1.69
CA ALA A 9 8.61 12.52 -1.48
C ALA A 9 7.73 13.75 -1.76
N GLU A 10 8.26 14.97 -1.60
CA GLU A 10 7.56 16.20 -1.97
C GLU A 10 7.39 16.32 -3.49
N GLU A 11 8.45 16.05 -4.24
CA GLU A 11 8.40 16.01 -5.70
C GLU A 11 7.46 14.91 -6.21
N ALA A 12 7.51 13.73 -5.59
CA ALA A 12 6.59 12.64 -5.88
C ALA A 12 5.12 13.05 -5.69
N PHE A 13 4.81 13.73 -4.58
CA PHE A 13 3.46 14.24 -4.34
C PHE A 13 3.04 15.27 -5.38
N ALA A 14 3.89 16.26 -5.70
CA ALA A 14 3.57 17.28 -6.70
C ALA A 14 3.30 16.68 -8.08
N ARG A 15 4.04 15.64 -8.48
CA ARG A 15 3.84 14.93 -9.74
C ARG A 15 2.54 14.12 -9.76
N TYR A 16 2.23 13.43 -8.66
CA TYR A 16 0.96 12.71 -8.53
C TYR A 16 -0.22 13.69 -8.56
N GLU A 17 -0.14 14.80 -7.83
CA GLU A 17 -1.16 15.85 -7.80
C GLU A 17 -1.38 16.47 -9.19
N ALA A 18 -0.31 16.77 -9.93
CA ALA A 18 -0.41 17.23 -11.31
C ALA A 18 -1.08 16.17 -12.21
N ALA A 19 -0.68 14.90 -12.12
CA ALA A 19 -1.28 13.83 -12.90
C ALA A 19 -2.76 13.60 -12.56
N PHE A 20 -3.15 13.79 -11.29
CA PHE A 20 -4.53 13.75 -10.85
C PHE A 20 -5.34 14.90 -11.47
N ASN A 21 -4.87 16.14 -11.32
CA ASN A 21 -5.57 17.35 -11.78
C ASN A 21 -5.67 17.44 -13.31
N GLU A 22 -4.74 16.82 -14.03
CA GLU A 22 -4.67 16.82 -15.50
C GLU A 22 -5.30 15.56 -16.13
N ASP A 23 -5.95 14.71 -15.33
CA ASP A 23 -6.53 13.43 -15.75
C ASP A 23 -5.52 12.54 -16.52
N ARG A 24 -4.28 12.47 -16.02
CA ARG A 24 -3.18 11.69 -16.60
C ARG A 24 -2.90 10.36 -15.91
N LEU A 25 -3.73 9.95 -14.96
CA LEU A 25 -3.58 8.67 -14.27
C LEU A 25 -4.17 7.52 -15.10
N ILE A 26 -3.61 6.32 -14.99
CA ILE A 26 -4.10 5.07 -15.59
C ILE A 26 -3.88 3.89 -14.64
N GLN A 27 -4.67 2.82 -14.77
CA GLN A 27 -4.47 1.53 -14.09
C GLN A 27 -3.97 0.47 -15.06
N ASP A 28 -3.48 -0.66 -14.51
CA ASP A 28 -3.10 -1.88 -15.25
C ASP A 28 -1.93 -1.71 -16.23
N ASN A 29 -1.27 -0.55 -16.23
CA ASN A 29 -0.10 -0.25 -17.05
C ASN A 29 0.80 0.80 -16.35
N TRP A 30 2.09 0.83 -16.66
CA TRP A 30 3.04 1.78 -16.02
C TRP A 30 2.95 3.17 -16.65
N HIS A 31 3.01 3.20 -17.98
CA HIS A 31 2.96 4.39 -18.81
C HIS A 31 2.19 4.09 -20.09
N GLU A 32 1.49 5.09 -20.61
CA GLU A 32 0.79 5.01 -21.88
C GLU A 32 0.80 6.38 -22.55
N GLU A 33 1.08 6.41 -23.86
CA GLU A 33 0.83 7.62 -24.65
C GLU A 33 -0.57 7.53 -25.27
N ARG A 34 -1.43 8.53 -24.98
CA ARG A 34 -2.77 8.61 -25.54
C ARG A 34 -3.10 10.05 -25.95
N ASP A 35 -3.42 10.24 -27.23
CA ASP A 35 -3.72 11.55 -27.82
C ASP A 35 -2.62 12.60 -27.59
N GLY A 36 -1.35 12.18 -27.67
CA GLY A 36 -0.18 13.03 -27.42
C GLY A 36 0.03 13.40 -25.95
N ARG A 37 -0.68 12.74 -25.01
CA ARG A 37 -0.49 12.90 -23.57
C ARG A 37 0.18 11.65 -22.99
N ASN A 38 1.16 11.87 -22.11
CA ASN A 38 1.79 10.82 -21.33
C ASN A 38 0.98 10.56 -20.07
N LEU A 39 0.38 9.39 -20.00
CA LEU A 39 -0.35 8.87 -18.86
C LEU A 39 0.53 7.93 -18.06
N ALA A 40 0.29 7.83 -16.75
CA ALA A 40 1.05 6.94 -15.89
C ALA A 40 0.23 6.44 -14.69
N CYS A 41 0.58 5.26 -14.16
CA CYS A 41 -0.02 4.79 -12.91
C CYS A 41 0.58 5.48 -11.68
N ALA A 42 0.09 5.10 -10.50
CA ALA A 42 0.53 5.69 -9.24
C ALA A 42 2.03 5.62 -8.98
N LEU A 43 2.77 4.62 -9.50
CA LEU A 43 4.24 4.62 -9.46
C LEU A 43 4.87 5.28 -10.69
N GLY A 44 4.27 5.12 -11.88
CA GLY A 44 4.82 5.66 -13.12
C GLY A 44 4.93 7.18 -13.13
N VAL A 45 4.11 7.90 -12.36
CA VAL A 45 4.23 9.37 -12.20
C VAL A 45 5.56 9.80 -11.59
N LEU A 46 6.32 8.89 -10.98
CA LEU A 46 7.62 9.18 -10.40
C LEU A 46 8.72 9.34 -11.45
N GLY A 47 8.55 8.84 -12.67
CA GLY A 47 9.55 8.96 -13.73
C GLY A 47 9.23 8.05 -14.92
N GLU A 48 9.69 8.42 -16.11
CA GLU A 48 9.51 7.59 -17.33
C GLU A 48 10.24 6.23 -17.21
N GLU A 49 11.31 6.16 -16.43
CA GLU A 49 12.03 4.90 -16.15
C GLU A 49 11.35 4.00 -15.10
N VAL A 50 10.24 4.43 -14.50
CA VAL A 50 9.57 3.65 -13.44
C VAL A 50 8.59 2.66 -14.04
N ASP A 51 9.12 1.48 -14.40
CA ASP A 51 8.37 0.34 -14.96
C ASP A 51 8.05 -0.75 -13.92
N GLY A 52 8.24 -0.43 -12.64
CA GLY A 52 7.88 -1.34 -11.56
C GLY A 52 8.35 -0.89 -10.18
N PRO A 53 7.93 -1.60 -9.11
CA PRO A 53 8.27 -1.25 -7.74
C PRO A 53 9.77 -1.25 -7.42
N ALA A 54 10.57 -1.98 -8.21
CA ALA A 54 12.03 -2.02 -8.04
C ALA A 54 12.71 -0.74 -8.54
N ALA A 55 12.10 0.00 -9.45
CA ALA A 55 12.56 1.29 -9.97
C ALA A 55 12.11 2.48 -9.10
N CYS A 56 11.30 2.23 -8.07
CA CYS A 56 10.87 3.28 -7.14
C CYS A 56 12.06 3.80 -6.30
N PRO A 57 12.30 5.12 -6.25
CA PRO A 57 13.37 5.72 -5.44
C PRO A 57 13.15 5.49 -3.95
N ALA A 58 14.18 5.01 -3.25
CA ALA A 58 14.12 4.77 -1.81
C ALA A 58 13.88 6.05 -0.99
N ASP A 59 14.27 7.21 -1.53
CA ASP A 59 14.04 8.53 -0.92
C ASP A 59 12.56 8.99 -1.02
N VAL A 60 11.77 8.39 -1.92
CA VAL A 60 10.33 8.65 -2.03
C VAL A 60 9.54 7.75 -1.09
N MET A 61 9.85 6.45 -1.07
CA MET A 61 9.25 5.48 -0.16
C MET A 61 10.10 4.22 -0.07
N PRO A 62 10.01 3.43 1.03
CA PRO A 62 10.73 2.18 1.12
C PRO A 62 10.20 1.14 0.11
N ARG A 63 11.10 0.29 -0.39
CA ARG A 63 10.81 -0.72 -1.42
C ARG A 63 9.67 -1.68 -1.04
N TRP A 64 9.51 -2.00 0.24
CA TRP A 64 8.40 -2.88 0.68
C TRP A 64 7.04 -2.22 0.42
N LEU A 65 6.95 -0.90 0.60
CA LEU A 65 5.73 -0.14 0.38
C LEU A 65 5.47 0.06 -1.11
N ALA A 66 6.51 0.36 -1.89
CA ALA A 66 6.42 0.45 -3.35
C ALA A 66 5.83 -0.82 -3.97
N LYS A 67 6.17 -2.01 -3.46
CA LYS A 67 5.62 -3.30 -3.94
C LYS A 67 4.11 -3.42 -3.74
N MET A 68 3.54 -2.70 -2.79
CA MET A 68 2.11 -2.75 -2.48
C MET A 68 1.30 -1.77 -3.33
N VAL A 69 1.92 -0.70 -3.85
CA VAL A 69 1.22 0.36 -4.58
C VAL A 69 0.46 -0.17 -5.81
N PRO A 70 1.03 -0.98 -6.72
CA PRO A 70 0.26 -1.51 -7.85
C PRO A 70 -0.90 -2.39 -7.39
N TRP A 71 -0.67 -3.17 -6.33
CA TRP A 71 -1.69 -4.06 -5.78
C TRP A 71 -2.90 -3.30 -5.22
N PHE A 72 -2.68 -2.19 -4.53
CA PHE A 72 -3.76 -1.29 -4.09
C PHE A 72 -4.39 -0.59 -5.28
N PHE A 73 -3.56 0.07 -6.09
CA PHE A 73 -4.02 0.96 -7.14
C PHE A 73 -4.83 0.23 -8.19
N ASP A 74 -4.32 -0.87 -8.76
CA ASP A 74 -4.96 -1.59 -9.87
C ASP A 74 -6.19 -2.43 -9.44
N ARG A 75 -6.41 -2.61 -8.13
CA ARG A 75 -7.51 -3.45 -7.60
C ARG A 75 -8.64 -2.66 -6.95
N MET A 76 -8.61 -1.33 -7.05
CA MET A 76 -9.68 -0.42 -6.61
C MET A 76 -10.48 0.09 -7.82
N GLU A 77 -11.69 0.61 -7.57
CA GLU A 77 -12.34 1.47 -8.57
C GLU A 77 -11.44 2.66 -8.90
N PHE A 78 -11.39 3.06 -10.17
CA PHE A 78 -10.37 4.00 -10.64
C PHE A 78 -10.43 5.35 -9.92
N ASP A 79 -11.61 5.91 -9.70
CA ASP A 79 -11.77 7.18 -8.98
C ASP A 79 -11.33 7.07 -7.51
N ASP A 80 -11.68 5.97 -6.84
CA ASP A 80 -11.20 5.68 -5.49
C ASP A 80 -9.68 5.50 -5.46
N ALA A 81 -9.10 4.85 -6.46
CA ALA A 81 -7.66 4.60 -6.56
C ALA A 81 -6.89 5.92 -6.72
N ARG A 82 -7.37 6.79 -7.62
CA ARG A 82 -6.80 8.12 -7.86
C ARG A 82 -6.85 8.99 -6.60
N GLN A 83 -7.99 8.98 -5.91
CA GLN A 83 -8.15 9.71 -4.66
C GLN A 83 -7.26 9.15 -3.55
N TRP A 84 -7.18 7.81 -3.44
CA TRP A 84 -6.28 7.15 -2.50
C TRP A 84 -4.83 7.52 -2.73
N GLY A 85 -4.38 7.59 -3.99
CA GLY A 85 -3.00 7.96 -4.29
C GLY A 85 -2.66 9.40 -3.88
N LEU A 86 -3.60 10.35 -3.99
CA LEU A 86 -3.41 11.71 -3.45
C LEU A 86 -3.14 11.67 -1.95
N GLU A 87 -3.99 10.98 -1.20
CA GLU A 87 -3.84 10.86 0.25
C GLU A 87 -2.56 10.12 0.64
N PHE A 88 -2.24 9.05 -0.08
CA PHE A 88 -1.04 8.26 0.13
C PHE A 88 0.23 9.08 -0.08
N TYR A 89 0.34 9.79 -1.21
CA TYR A 89 1.51 10.62 -1.50
C TYR A 89 1.59 11.85 -0.59
N ALA A 90 0.46 12.39 -0.11
CA ALA A 90 0.46 13.47 0.88
C ALA A 90 1.10 13.00 2.20
N GLU A 91 0.80 11.78 2.65
CA GLU A 91 1.44 11.20 3.83
C GLU A 91 2.92 10.89 3.60
N LEU A 92 3.31 10.40 2.43
CA LEU A 92 4.72 10.22 2.09
C LEU A 92 5.48 11.55 2.11
N LYS A 93 4.90 12.62 1.55
CA LYS A 93 5.44 13.97 1.61
C LYS A 93 5.62 14.42 3.07
N ARG A 94 4.58 14.27 3.90
CA ARG A 94 4.62 14.63 5.33
C ARG A 94 5.75 13.89 6.07
N LEU A 95 5.97 12.62 5.74
CA LEU A 95 7.02 11.79 6.34
C LEU A 95 8.39 11.97 5.68
N GLY A 96 8.51 12.81 4.65
CA GLY A 96 9.73 12.94 3.86
C GLY A 96 10.21 11.60 3.26
N GLY A 97 9.28 10.72 2.91
CA GLY A 97 9.54 9.36 2.40
C GLY A 97 10.02 8.35 3.45
N LYS A 98 10.25 8.78 4.69
CA LYS A 98 10.79 7.96 5.79
C LYS A 98 9.67 7.20 6.51
N VAL A 99 9.10 6.21 5.83
CA VAL A 99 8.07 5.34 6.43
C VAL A 99 8.73 4.28 7.32
N PRO A 100 8.49 4.27 8.65
CA PRO A 100 9.08 3.28 9.52
C PRO A 100 8.48 1.90 9.27
N PHE A 101 9.25 0.84 9.58
CA PHE A 101 8.81 -0.53 9.31
C PHE A 101 7.65 -0.98 10.20
N ASP A 102 7.41 -0.33 11.34
CA ASP A 102 6.30 -0.66 12.24
C ASP A 102 4.92 -0.41 11.61
N VAL A 103 4.83 0.47 10.61
CA VAL A 103 3.63 0.70 9.79
C VAL A 103 3.11 -0.61 9.21
N ILE A 104 4.00 -1.51 8.76
CA ILE A 104 3.57 -2.80 8.19
C ILE A 104 2.94 -3.69 9.27
N TYR A 105 3.48 -3.68 10.50
CA TYR A 105 2.94 -4.47 11.59
C TYR A 105 1.58 -3.93 12.04
N ARG A 106 1.42 -2.61 12.11
CA ARG A 106 0.15 -1.95 12.41
C ARG A 106 -0.90 -2.24 11.36
N TRP A 107 -0.54 -2.06 10.09
CA TRP A 107 -1.46 -2.33 9.00
C TRP A 107 -1.93 -3.79 8.98
N HIS A 108 -1.02 -4.73 9.21
CA HIS A 108 -1.41 -6.13 9.31
C HIS A 108 -2.29 -6.43 10.52
N ALA A 109 -1.94 -5.92 11.70
CA ALA A 109 -2.68 -6.15 12.94
C ALA A 109 -4.11 -5.57 12.90
N ASP A 110 -4.25 -4.35 12.39
CA ASP A 110 -5.47 -3.58 12.55
C ASP A 110 -6.39 -3.69 11.33
N HIS A 111 -5.84 -3.92 10.13
CA HIS A 111 -6.63 -3.99 8.89
C HIS A 111 -6.62 -5.35 8.23
N VAL A 112 -5.43 -5.91 7.93
CA VAL A 112 -5.34 -7.15 7.14
C VAL A 112 -5.93 -8.34 7.87
N THR A 113 -5.48 -8.62 9.10
CA THR A 113 -5.96 -9.77 9.86
C THR A 113 -7.41 -9.57 10.29
N THR A 114 -7.82 -8.34 10.57
CA THR A 114 -9.22 -8.00 10.88
C THR A 114 -10.13 -8.39 9.73
N LEU A 115 -9.79 -7.98 8.50
CA LEU A 115 -10.55 -8.36 7.32
C LEU A 115 -10.51 -9.88 7.09
N ALA A 116 -9.35 -10.52 7.25
CA ALA A 116 -9.24 -11.97 7.06
C ALA A 116 -10.09 -12.78 8.06
N ILE A 117 -10.22 -12.31 9.31
CA ILE A 117 -11.11 -12.88 10.32
C ILE A 117 -12.57 -12.75 9.87
N GLU A 118 -13.00 -11.55 9.51
CA GLU A 118 -14.38 -11.29 9.06
C GLU A 118 -14.74 -12.18 7.86
N VAL A 119 -13.85 -12.26 6.87
CA VAL A 119 -14.08 -13.07 5.67
C VAL A 119 -14.08 -14.57 5.98
N SER A 120 -13.22 -15.03 6.89
CA SER A 120 -13.26 -16.42 7.35
C SER A 120 -14.59 -16.74 8.03
N GLU A 121 -15.08 -15.85 8.88
CA GLU A 121 -16.38 -15.99 9.56
C GLU A 121 -17.55 -15.99 8.56
N GLU A 122 -17.57 -15.05 7.60
CA GLU A 122 -18.54 -15.00 6.50
C GLU A 122 -18.56 -16.32 5.70
N ARG A 123 -17.38 -16.88 5.43
CA ARG A 123 -17.20 -18.13 4.69
C ARG A 123 -17.35 -19.39 5.54
N LYS A 124 -17.65 -19.26 6.83
CA LYS A 124 -17.73 -20.39 7.80
C LYS A 124 -16.45 -21.23 7.83
N ARG A 125 -15.29 -20.59 7.66
CA ARG A 125 -13.95 -21.17 7.86
C ARG A 125 -13.46 -20.86 9.27
N ASP A 126 -12.38 -21.52 9.70
CA ASP A 126 -11.77 -21.26 11.00
C ASP A 126 -10.97 -19.93 10.98
N PRO A 127 -11.36 -18.89 11.75
CA PRO A 127 -10.63 -17.63 11.82
C PRO A 127 -9.41 -17.66 12.77
N GLU A 128 -9.22 -18.72 13.53
CA GLU A 128 -8.17 -18.81 14.55
C GLU A 128 -6.74 -18.58 14.03
N PRO A 129 -6.35 -19.09 12.85
CA PRO A 129 -5.04 -18.79 12.27
C PRO A 129 -4.80 -17.28 12.07
N HIS A 130 -5.82 -16.53 11.65
CA HIS A 130 -5.72 -15.08 11.48
C HIS A 130 -5.66 -14.33 12.82
N ARG A 131 -6.35 -14.83 13.87
CA ARG A 131 -6.24 -14.27 15.23
C ARG A 131 -4.84 -14.45 15.81
N LYS A 132 -4.21 -15.60 15.57
CA LYS A 132 -2.80 -15.84 15.96
C LYS A 132 -1.85 -14.90 15.22
N LEU A 133 -2.04 -14.74 13.91
CA LEU A 133 -1.25 -13.80 13.11
C LEU A 133 -1.43 -12.35 13.58
N GLN A 134 -2.67 -11.93 13.88
CA GLN A 134 -2.97 -10.61 14.44
C GLN A 134 -2.19 -10.37 15.75
N SER A 135 -2.24 -11.34 16.66
CA SER A 135 -1.51 -11.29 17.94
C SER A 135 -0.01 -11.14 17.73
N LEU A 136 0.56 -11.87 16.76
CA LEU A 136 1.98 -11.81 16.42
C LEU A 136 2.42 -10.42 15.93
N HIS A 137 1.61 -9.78 15.08
CA HIS A 137 1.85 -8.41 14.64
C HIS A 137 1.74 -7.39 15.79
N ARG A 138 0.75 -7.55 16.69
CA ARG A 138 0.61 -6.69 17.88
C ARG A 138 1.79 -6.84 18.85
N ARG A 139 2.30 -8.06 19.05
CA ARG A 139 3.52 -8.30 19.85
C ARG A 139 4.73 -7.59 19.24
N ALA A 140 4.92 -7.70 17.93
CA ALA A 140 6.02 -7.03 17.24
C ALA A 140 5.96 -5.50 17.34
N LEU A 141 4.76 -4.90 17.32
CA LEU A 141 4.55 -3.48 17.59
C LEU A 141 4.92 -3.08 19.02
N ALA A 142 4.64 -3.94 20.00
CA ALA A 142 5.01 -3.74 21.40
C ALA A 142 6.52 -3.97 21.67
N GLY A 143 7.31 -4.29 20.64
CA GLY A 143 8.75 -4.57 20.76
C GLY A 143 9.08 -6.03 21.05
N ASP A 144 8.08 -6.90 21.27
CA ASP A 144 8.27 -8.35 21.43
C ASP A 144 8.28 -9.03 20.06
N ARG A 145 9.45 -9.08 19.44
CA ARG A 145 9.62 -9.74 18.15
C ARG A 145 9.89 -11.23 18.32
N ALA A 146 8.88 -12.03 18.00
CA ALA A 146 8.99 -13.47 17.93
C ALA A 146 10.11 -13.93 16.96
N PRO A 147 10.74 -15.10 17.20
CA PRO A 147 11.72 -15.69 16.29
C PRO A 147 11.13 -15.96 14.90
N VAL A 148 11.99 -15.96 13.88
CA VAL A 148 11.61 -16.19 12.47
C VAL A 148 10.81 -17.48 12.27
N GLU A 149 11.10 -18.53 13.04
CA GLU A 149 10.44 -19.82 12.87
C GLU A 149 9.00 -19.83 13.40
N GLU A 150 8.73 -19.02 14.42
CA GLU A 150 7.36 -18.78 14.90
C GLU A 150 6.56 -18.00 13.84
N TRP A 151 7.16 -16.97 13.26
CA TRP A 151 6.58 -16.25 12.11
C TRP A 151 6.25 -17.19 10.96
N ARG A 152 7.20 -18.03 10.55
CA ARG A 152 6.99 -18.97 9.44
C ARG A 152 5.90 -19.98 9.75
N ALA A 153 5.81 -20.48 10.98
CA ALA A 153 4.75 -21.41 11.38
C ALA A 153 3.37 -20.75 11.28
N ILE A 154 3.20 -19.58 11.92
CA ILE A 154 1.92 -18.88 11.94
C ILE A 154 1.51 -18.39 10.54
N LEU A 155 2.45 -17.92 9.71
CA LEU A 155 2.16 -17.52 8.33
C LEU A 155 1.74 -18.69 7.44
N ARG A 156 2.31 -19.89 7.65
CA ARG A 156 1.86 -21.10 6.93
C ARG A 156 0.44 -21.48 7.33
N ASP A 157 0.13 -21.44 8.63
CA ASP A 157 -1.17 -21.83 9.16
C ASP A 157 -2.27 -20.84 8.79
N ALA A 158 -1.97 -19.54 8.77
CA ALA A 158 -2.89 -18.49 8.31
C ALA A 158 -3.17 -18.54 6.80
N GLY A 159 -2.49 -19.44 6.08
CA GLY A 159 -2.50 -19.49 4.62
C GLY A 159 -1.94 -18.22 3.99
N ALA A 160 -1.77 -18.24 2.67
CA ALA A 160 -1.64 -17.00 1.89
C ALA A 160 -2.97 -16.21 1.82
N ASP A 161 -3.97 -16.60 2.62
CA ASP A 161 -5.38 -16.17 2.55
C ASP A 161 -5.64 -14.80 3.16
N ALA A 162 -4.67 -14.21 3.88
CA ALA A 162 -4.73 -12.79 4.25
C ALA A 162 -4.97 -11.88 3.02
N TYR A 163 -4.59 -12.34 1.82
CA TYR A 163 -4.78 -11.63 0.55
C TYR A 163 -5.71 -12.34 -0.46
N ALA A 164 -6.11 -13.58 -0.21
CA ALA A 164 -6.65 -14.47 -1.25
C ALA A 164 -8.18 -14.72 -1.19
N ASP A 165 -8.90 -14.13 -0.24
CA ASP A 165 -10.35 -14.35 -0.20
C ASP A 165 -11.14 -13.36 -1.08
N ALA A 166 -11.18 -13.68 -2.37
CA ALA A 166 -12.04 -13.07 -3.38
C ALA A 166 -13.33 -13.88 -3.57
N ASP A 167 -14.49 -13.25 -3.46
CA ASP A 167 -15.73 -13.68 -4.14
C ASP A 167 -16.55 -12.44 -4.49
N ALA A 168 -17.07 -12.41 -5.72
CA ALA A 168 -17.56 -11.27 -6.50
C ALA A 168 -16.58 -10.07 -6.62
N ASP A 169 -16.29 -9.63 -7.85
CA ASP A 169 -15.33 -8.54 -8.13
C ASP A 169 -15.64 -7.25 -7.35
N ALA A 170 -16.92 -6.93 -7.12
CA ALA A 170 -17.33 -5.78 -6.33
C ALA A 170 -16.88 -5.87 -4.85
N THR A 171 -17.03 -7.04 -4.22
CA THR A 171 -16.56 -7.26 -2.84
C THR A 171 -15.04 -7.20 -2.78
N ARG A 172 -14.36 -7.76 -3.79
CA ARG A 172 -12.90 -7.70 -3.87
C ARG A 172 -12.39 -6.25 -3.96
N ARG A 173 -13.00 -5.40 -4.79
CA ARG A 173 -12.65 -3.98 -4.89
C ARG A 173 -12.93 -3.22 -3.61
N ALA A 174 -14.10 -3.42 -2.99
CA ALA A 174 -14.45 -2.79 -1.71
C ALA A 174 -13.47 -3.19 -0.57
N ARG A 175 -13.13 -4.48 -0.50
CA ARG A 175 -12.12 -5.00 0.44
C ARG A 175 -10.74 -4.38 0.19
N MET A 176 -10.35 -4.23 -1.08
CA MET A 176 -9.10 -3.55 -1.43
C MET A 176 -9.10 -2.10 -0.99
N THR A 177 -10.17 -1.35 -1.29
CA THR A 177 -10.32 0.05 -0.86
C THR A 177 -10.17 0.18 0.64
N ARG A 178 -10.76 -0.73 1.43
CA ARG A 178 -10.58 -0.75 2.89
C ARG A 178 -9.13 -0.97 3.31
N LEU A 179 -8.43 -1.92 2.69
CA LEU A 179 -7.02 -2.18 3.00
C LEU A 179 -6.10 -1.02 2.61
N ALA A 180 -6.34 -0.41 1.45
CA ALA A 180 -5.59 0.74 0.94
C ALA A 180 -5.77 1.98 1.84
N ARG A 181 -7.01 2.25 2.27
CA ARG A 181 -7.31 3.32 3.24
C ARG A 181 -6.69 3.03 4.61
N GLY A 182 -6.74 1.78 5.08
CA GLY A 182 -6.07 1.37 6.31
C GLY A 182 -4.55 1.60 6.28
N MET A 183 -3.90 1.46 5.11
CA MET A 183 -2.48 1.83 4.97
C MET A 183 -2.28 3.33 5.18
N VAL A 184 -3.11 4.18 4.58
CA VAL A 184 -3.06 5.64 4.79
C VAL A 184 -3.31 6.00 6.25
N GLU A 185 -4.25 5.36 6.92
CA GLU A 185 -4.49 5.53 8.37
C GLU A 185 -3.25 5.17 9.20
N CYS A 186 -2.58 4.06 8.87
CA CYS A 186 -1.33 3.67 9.52
C CYS A 186 -0.20 4.68 9.29
N LEU A 187 -0.10 5.25 8.08
CA LEU A 187 0.86 6.31 7.77
C LEU A 187 0.56 7.58 8.58
N LYS A 188 -0.70 8.03 8.62
CA LYS A 188 -1.17 9.19 9.42
C LYS A 188 -0.81 9.06 10.89
N ALA A 189 -0.83 7.84 11.42
CA ALA A 189 -0.55 7.57 12.82
C ALA A 189 0.96 7.48 13.15
N VAL A 190 1.85 7.72 12.19
CA VAL A 190 3.28 7.92 12.42
C VAL A 190 3.54 9.35 12.88
N LEU A 191 4.11 9.48 14.08
CA LEU A 191 4.57 10.77 14.61
C LEU A 191 5.79 11.24 13.84
N VAL A 192 5.75 12.46 13.31
CA VAL A 192 6.95 13.14 12.81
C VAL A 192 7.70 13.64 14.03
N LEU A 193 8.83 13.03 14.34
CA LEU A 193 9.75 13.61 15.32
C LEU A 193 10.41 14.80 14.64
N ASP A 194 10.12 16.02 15.10
CA ASP A 194 10.82 17.22 14.66
C ASP A 194 12.32 17.00 14.86
N ALA A 195 13.07 17.15 13.77
CA ALA A 195 14.53 17.21 13.85
C ALA A 195 14.88 18.52 14.58
N GLY A 196 15.20 18.41 15.86
CA GLY A 196 15.87 19.46 16.61
C GLY A 196 17.27 19.73 16.09
#